data_AF-A0A170XWX4-F1
#
_entry.id   AF-A0A170XWX4-F1
#
_cell.length_a   1.000
_cell.length_b   1.000
_cell.length_c   1.000
_cell.angle_alpha   90.00
_cell.angle_beta   90.00
_cell.angle_gamma   90.00
#
_symmetry.space_group_name_H-M   'P 1'
#
loop_
_entity.id
_entity.type
_entity.pdbx_description
1 polymer ?
#
loop_
_entity_poly.entity_id
_entity_poly.type
_entity_poly.pdbx_seq_one_letter_code
_entity_poly.pdbx_strand_id
1 'polypeptide(L)' 'MPIIGEKWKPATKTEQVIQSLIALVNDPEPDHPLRADLAEEYAKDKAKFMKNADDYTKKHSEKRPAD' A
#
# COMPACT_ATOMS: atom_id res chain seq x y z
N MET A 1 9.26 -3.33 -3.99
CA MET A 1 8.79 -4.40 -4.92
C MET A 1 8.34 -5.67 -4.18
N PRO A 2 7.18 -6.27 -4.54
CA PRO A 2 6.56 -7.37 -3.79
C PRO A 2 7.33 -8.70 -3.89
N ILE A 3 7.20 -9.54 -2.85
CA ILE A 3 7.89 -10.84 -2.72
C ILE A 3 7.52 -11.84 -3.83
N ILE A 4 6.40 -11.63 -4.52
CA ILE A 4 5.85 -12.49 -5.59
C ILE A 4 6.44 -12.24 -6.98
N GLY A 5 7.35 -11.27 -7.15
CA GLY A 5 8.07 -11.02 -8.41
C GLY A 5 9.49 -11.60 -8.40
N GLU A 6 10.48 -10.77 -8.72
CA GLU A 6 11.91 -11.14 -8.76
C GLU A 6 12.46 -11.70 -7.44
N LYS A 7 11.79 -11.44 -6.32
CA LYS A 7 12.20 -11.89 -4.98
C LYS A 7 11.53 -13.20 -4.55
N TRP A 8 10.76 -13.84 -5.43
CA TRP A 8 10.08 -15.10 -5.11
C TRP A 8 11.08 -16.24 -4.87
N LYS A 9 10.79 -17.07 -3.87
CA LYS A 9 11.54 -18.30 -3.56
C LYS A 9 10.53 -19.43 -3.36
N PRO A 10 10.88 -20.70 -3.69
CA PRO A 10 9.99 -21.84 -3.45
C PRO A 10 9.54 -21.99 -1.99
N ALA A 11 10.33 -21.49 -1.03
CA ALA A 11 10.01 -21.50 0.40
C ALA A 11 9.09 -20.35 0.85
N THR A 12 8.75 -19.41 -0.03
CA THR A 12 7.88 -18.28 0.31
C THR A 12 6.47 -18.78 0.62
N LYS A 13 6.02 -18.57 1.86
CA LYS A 13 4.66 -18.92 2.30
C LYS A 13 3.68 -17.79 1.99
N THR A 14 2.42 -18.13 1.78
CA THR A 14 1.33 -17.17 1.55
C THR A 14 1.24 -16.12 2.66
N GLU A 15 1.44 -16.51 3.92
CA GLU A 15 1.47 -15.59 5.06
C GLU A 15 2.51 -14.47 4.89
N GLN A 16 3.71 -14.80 4.42
CA GLN A 16 4.77 -13.81 4.19
C GLN A 16 4.38 -12.83 3.08
N VAL A 17 3.66 -13.30 2.05
CA VAL A 17 3.14 -12.45 0.99
C VAL A 17 2.07 -11.49 1.52
N ILE A 18 1.13 -11.99 2.31
CA ILE A 18 0.06 -11.18 2.91
C ILE A 18 0.66 -10.13 3.86
N GLN A 19 1.58 -10.53 4.73
CA GLN A 19 2.27 -9.61 5.66
C GLN A 19 3.04 -8.52 4.90
N SER A 20 3.75 -8.89 3.82
CA SER A 20 4.44 -7.92 2.98
C SER A 20 3.50 -6.94 2.30
N LEU A 21 2.32 -7.40 1.87
CA LEU A 21 1.30 -6.52 1.27
C LEU A 21 0.72 -5.56 2.31
N ILE A 22 0.37 -6.06 3.50
CA ILE A 22 -0.12 -5.23 4.61
C ILE A 22 0.91 -4.16 4.98
N ALA A 23 2.19 -4.53 5.08
CA ALA A 23 3.27 -3.58 5.35
C ALA A 23 3.32 -2.46 4.29
N LEU A 24 3.27 -2.81 3.01
CA LEU A 24 3.31 -1.83 1.91
C LEU A 24 2.08 -0.91 1.87
N VAL A 25 0.90 -1.43 2.22
CA VAL A 25 -0.33 -0.62 2.30
C VAL A 25 -0.27 0.37 3.46
N ASN A 26 0.29 -0.05 4.60
CA ASN A 26 0.42 0.81 5.79
C ASN A 26 1.56 1.83 5.66
N ASP A 27 2.65 1.46 5.00
CA ASP A 27 3.80 2.32 4.76
C ASP A 27 4.19 2.31 3.26
N PRO A 28 3.66 3.26 2.47
CA PRO A 28 3.97 3.34 1.05
C PRO A 28 5.45 3.62 0.77
N GLU A 29 6.00 3.01 -0.28
CA GLU A 29 7.39 3.18 -0.74
C GLU A 29 7.46 4.19 -1.91
N PRO A 30 7.72 5.49 -1.67
CA PRO A 30 7.68 6.51 -2.73
C PRO A 30 8.83 6.42 -3.74
N ASP A 31 9.95 5.76 -3.39
CA ASP A 31 11.12 5.59 -4.26
C ASP A 31 10.88 4.56 -5.38
N HIS A 32 9.89 3.68 -5.21
CA HIS A 32 9.53 2.65 -6.19
C HIS A 32 8.02 2.68 -6.49
N PRO A 33 7.48 3.81 -7.00
CA PRO A 33 6.05 4.02 -7.05
C PRO A 33 5.42 3.35 -8.28
N LEU A 34 4.25 2.75 -8.08
CA LEU A 34 3.38 2.35 -9.21
C LEU A 34 2.61 3.54 -9.79
N ARG A 35 2.34 4.56 -8.97
CA ARG A 35 1.67 5.81 -9.35
C ARG A 35 2.54 6.99 -8.94
N ALA A 36 3.27 7.56 -9.90
CA ALA A 36 4.26 8.60 -9.64
C ALA A 36 3.64 9.90 -9.10
N ASP A 37 2.47 10.28 -9.59
CA ASP A 37 1.70 11.45 -9.15
C ASP A 37 1.36 11.39 -7.65
N LEU A 38 0.93 10.23 -7.18
CA LEU A 38 0.61 10.05 -5.77
C LEU A 38 1.84 9.90 -4.88
N ALA A 39 2.92 9.34 -5.40
CA ALA A 39 4.19 9.29 -4.67
C ALA A 39 4.76 10.70 -4.47
N GLU A 40 4.67 11.54 -5.50
CA GLU A 40 5.03 12.95 -5.41
C GLU A 40 4.14 13.69 -4.39
N GLU A 41 2.82 13.48 -4.42
CA GLU A 41 1.90 14.06 -3.42
C GLU A 41 2.23 13.57 -2.01
N TYR A 42 2.47 12.27 -1.82
CA TYR A 42 2.85 11.70 -0.52
C TYR A 42 4.16 12.31 0.02
N ALA A 43 5.15 12.53 -0.85
CA ALA A 43 6.45 13.07 -0.47
C ALA A 43 6.42 14.59 -0.21
N LYS A 44 5.65 15.36 -1.00
CA LYS A 44 5.64 16.83 -0.95
C LYS A 44 4.53 17.40 -0.06
N ASP A 45 3.38 16.74 0.02
CA ASP A 45 2.21 17.18 0.78
C ASP A 45 1.46 15.98 1.38
N LYS A 46 2.07 15.41 2.42
CA LYS A 46 1.50 14.26 3.14
C LYS A 46 0.12 14.55 3.71
N ALA A 47 -0.18 15.79 4.10
CA ALA A 47 -1.50 16.15 4.64
C ALA A 47 -2.59 16.04 3.58
N LYS A 48 -2.34 16.57 2.37
CA LYS A 48 -3.26 16.44 1.23
C LYS A 48 -3.43 14.99 0.80
N PHE A 49 -2.34 14.21 0.72
CA PHE A 49 -2.41 12.79 0.43
C PHE A 49 -3.33 12.05 1.41
N MET A 50 -3.13 12.26 2.72
CA MET A 50 -3.93 11.57 3.75
C MET A 50 -5.41 11.93 3.68
N LYS A 51 -5.74 13.20 3.40
CA LYS A 51 -7.13 13.62 3.18
C LYS A 51 -7.75 12.92 1.97
N ASN A 52 -7.05 12.93 0.84
CA ASN A 52 -7.52 12.28 -0.39
C ASN A 52 -7.69 10.77 -0.19
N ALA A 53 -6.76 10.12 0.52
CA ALA A 53 -6.81 8.71 0.84
C ALA A 53 -8.03 8.38 1.71
N ASP A 54 -8.31 9.17 2.75
CA ASP A 54 -9.48 9.00 3.62
C ASP A 54 -10.80 9.16 2.83
N ASP A 55 -10.91 10.20 2.01
CA ASP A 55 -12.10 10.43 1.17
C ASP A 55 -12.30 9.28 0.16
N TYR A 56 -11.22 8.77 -0.44
CA TYR A 56 -11.26 7.65 -1.37
C TYR A 56 -11.68 6.35 -0.67
N THR A 57 -11.10 6.06 0.49
CA THR A 57 -11.46 4.90 1.33
C THR A 57 -12.93 4.95 1.69
N LYS A 58 -13.46 6.07 2.18
CA LYS A 58 -14.89 6.22 2.52
C LYS A 58 -15.82 5.93 1.36
N LYS A 59 -15.40 6.27 0.13
CA LYS A 59 -16.22 6.11 -1.08
C LYS A 59 -16.18 4.69 -1.65
N HIS A 60 -15.06 3.99 -1.49
CA HIS A 60 -14.79 2.77 -2.27
C HIS A 60 -14.42 1.54 -1.44
N SER A 61 -14.13 1.67 -0.15
CA SER A 61 -13.71 0.53 0.66
C SER A 61 -14.88 -0.38 1.05
N GLU A 62 -14.57 -1.65 1.24
CA GLU A 62 -15.43 -2.57 1.99
C GLU A 62 -15.64 -2.07 3.42
N LYS A 63 -16.74 -2.49 4.04
CA LYS A 63 -16.98 -2.23 5.46
C LYS A 63 -15.94 -2.99 6.28
N ARG A 64 -15.30 -2.31 7.22
CA ARG A 64 -14.45 -2.97 8.21
C ARG A 64 -15.33 -3.94 9.03
N PRO A 65 -14.87 -5.18 9.28
CA PRO A 65 -15.58 -6.09 10.18
C PRO A 65 -15.85 -5.40 11.52
N ALA A 66 -17.09 -5.54 12.01
CA ALA A 66 -17.34 -5.33 13.44
C ALA A 66 -16.78 -6.56 14.14
N ASP A 67 -15.98 -6.35 15.19
CA ASP A 67 -15.44 -7.43 16.02
C ASP A 67 -16.55 -8.38 16.51
#